data_AF-A0A3B8QFK2-F1
#
_entry.id   AF-A0A3B8QFK2-F1
#
_cell.length_a   1.000
_cell.length_b   1.000
_cell.length_c   1.000
_cell.angle_alpha   90.00
_cell.angle_beta   90.00
_cell.angle_gamma   90.00
#
_symmetry.space_group_name_H-M   'P 1'
#
loop_
_entity.id
_entity.type
_entity.pdbx_description
1 polymer ?
#
loop_
_entity_poly.entity_id
_entity_poly.type
_entity_poly.pdbx_seq_one_letter_code
_entity_poly.pdbx_strand_id
1 'polypeptide(L)' 'TEQAQSSTEQVAQRLGVTSDELRDHPHVLIGSVAEIVEALEAQREIYGISYVTVGASVLEEFAPVVARLAGQ' A
#
# COMPACT_ATOMS: atom_id res chain seq x y z
N THR A 1 15.52 0.47 6.18
CA THR A 1 14.71 1.50 6.89
C THR A 1 14.78 2.87 6.22
N GLU A 2 15.85 3.24 5.51
CA GLU A 2 15.94 4.55 4.81
C GLU A 2 15.26 4.61 3.42
N GLN A 3 15.12 3.47 2.72
CA GLN A 3 14.53 3.44 1.37
C GLN A 3 13.00 3.67 1.36
N ALA A 4 12.30 3.23 2.41
CA ALA A 4 10.86 3.43 2.53
C ALA A 4 10.52 4.91 2.74
N GLN A 5 11.25 5.61 3.63
CA GLN A 5 11.04 7.04 3.89
C GLN A 5 11.32 7.92 2.65
N SER A 6 12.41 7.66 1.93
CA SER A 6 12.74 8.38 0.68
C SER A 6 11.66 8.20 -0.40
N SER A 7 11.07 7.01 -0.48
CA SER A 7 9.99 6.72 -1.44
C SER A 7 8.69 7.42 -1.05
N THR A 8 8.32 7.41 0.24
CA THR A 8 7.13 8.09 0.77
C THR A 8 7.20 9.60 0.54
N GLU A 9 8.31 10.26 0.88
CA GLU A 9 8.44 11.71 0.74
C GLU A 9 8.37 12.17 -0.73
N GLN A 10 8.96 11.40 -1.64
CA GLN A 10 8.87 11.69 -3.08
C GLN A 10 7.45 11.52 -3.62
N VAL A 11 6.72 10.49 -3.18
CA VAL A 11 5.32 10.28 -3.60
C VAL A 11 4.43 11.36 -3.00
N ALA A 12 4.65 11.75 -1.73
CA ALA A 12 3.93 12.84 -1.07
C ALA A 12 4.10 14.18 -1.79
N GLN A 13 5.33 14.55 -2.15
CA GLN A 13 5.58 15.73 -2.99
C GLN A 13 4.87 15.66 -4.34
N ARG A 14 4.84 14.47 -4.97
CA ARG A 14 4.20 14.29 -6.29
C ARG A 14 2.67 14.39 -6.22
N LEU A 15 2.08 14.01 -5.08
CA LEU A 15 0.64 14.09 -4.82
C LEU A 15 0.23 15.41 -4.15
N GLY A 16 1.17 16.23 -3.71
CA GLY A 16 0.91 17.51 -3.06
C GLY A 16 0.36 17.39 -1.63
N VAL A 17 0.64 16.27 -0.96
CA VAL A 17 0.18 15.97 0.39
C VAL A 17 1.36 15.82 1.35
N THR A 18 1.10 15.89 2.65
CA THR A 18 2.11 15.61 3.68
C THR A 18 2.39 14.11 3.80
N SER A 19 3.51 13.75 4.41
CA SER A 19 3.90 12.35 4.62
C SER A 19 2.92 11.58 5.53
N ASP A 20 2.29 12.26 6.48
CA ASP A 20 1.26 11.65 7.33
C ASP A 20 -0.06 11.45 6.56
N GLU A 21 -0.49 12.42 5.75
CA GLU A 21 -1.63 12.26 4.85
C GLU A 21 -1.40 11.16 3.81
N LEU A 22 -0.13 10.93 3.43
CA LEU A 22 0.22 9.84 2.52
C LEU A 22 -0.04 8.47 3.14
N ARG A 23 0.21 8.30 4.45
CA ARG A 23 -0.02 7.04 5.15
C ARG A 23 -1.50 6.66 5.14
N ASP A 24 -2.37 7.66 5.27
CA ASP A 24 -3.83 7.47 5.27
C ASP A 24 -4.42 7.45 3.85
N HIS A 25 -3.59 7.65 2.83
CA HIS A 25 -4.05 7.74 1.45
C HIS A 25 -4.38 6.34 0.89
N PRO A 26 -5.56 6.13 0.28
CA PRO A 26 -6.04 4.80 -0.15
C PRO A 26 -5.20 4.12 -1.24
N HIS A 27 -4.27 4.83 -1.88
CA HIS A 27 -3.38 4.25 -2.90
C HIS A 27 -1.96 3.99 -2.40
N VAL A 28 -1.68 4.22 -1.12
CA VAL A 28 -0.34 4.08 -0.55
C VAL A 28 -0.33 2.86 0.35
N LEU A 29 0.38 1.82 -0.09
CA LEU A 29 0.55 0.57 0.63
C LEU A 29 2.00 0.51 1.12
N ILE A 30 2.25 1.03 2.32
CA ILE A 30 3.59 1.10 2.90
C ILE A 30 3.52 0.54 4.32
N GLY A 31 4.34 -0.47 4.58
CA GLY A 31 4.41 -1.12 5.88
C GLY A 31 4.81 -2.58 5.76
N SER A 32 4.62 -3.31 6.85
CA SER A 32 4.68 -4.76 6.88
C SER A 32 3.55 -5.39 6.05
N VAL A 33 3.70 -6.69 5.74
CA VAL A 33 2.66 -7.46 5.04
C VAL A 33 1.32 -7.40 5.77
N ALA A 34 1.31 -7.44 7.11
CA ALA A 34 0.09 -7.39 7.90
C ALA A 34 -0.63 -6.03 7.76
N GLU A 35 0.11 -4.92 7.90
CA GLU A 35 -0.43 -3.57 7.74
C GLU A 35 -0.99 -3.35 6.32
N ILE A 36 -0.32 -3.88 5.29
CA ILE A 36 -0.80 -3.79 3.91
C ILE A 36 -2.08 -4.59 3.71
N VAL A 37 -2.19 -5.81 4.28
CA VAL A 37 -3.41 -6.61 4.21
C VAL A 37 -4.58 -5.89 4.89
N GLU A 38 -4.38 -5.37 6.09
CA GLU A 38 -5.40 -4.62 6.84
C GLU A 38 -5.85 -3.38 6.05
N ALA A 39 -4.92 -2.64 5.44
CA ALA A 39 -5.24 -1.48 4.61
C ALA A 39 -6.10 -1.86 3.39
N LEU A 40 -5.79 -2.99 2.73
CA LEU A 40 -6.55 -3.48 1.58
C LEU A 40 -7.96 -3.95 1.98
N GLU A 41 -8.09 -4.64 3.11
CA GLU A 41 -9.40 -5.05 3.65
C GLU A 41 -10.25 -3.82 4.00
N ALA A 42 -9.66 -2.83 4.69
CA ALA A 42 -10.34 -1.58 5.02
C ALA A 42 -10.77 -0.82 3.75
N GLN A 43 -9.93 -0.78 2.71
CA GLN A 43 -10.29 -0.17 1.44
C GLN A 43 -11.45 -0.89 0.74
N ARG A 44 -11.50 -2.23 0.83
CA ARG A 44 -12.62 -3.02 0.31
C ARG A 44 -13.91 -2.72 1.07
N GLU A 45 -13.86 -2.56 2.38
CA GLU A 45 -15.03 -2.25 3.21
C GLU A 45 -15.54 -0.82 2.98
N ILE A 46 -14.64 0.16 2.99
CA ILE A 46 -14.99 1.59 2.94
C ILE A 46 -15.33 2.03 1.51
N TYR A 47 -14.54 1.60 0.53
CA TYR A 47 -14.62 2.10 -0.85
C TYR A 47 -15.12 1.05 -1.85
N GLY A 48 -15.31 -0.21 -1.44
CA GLY A 48 -15.72 -1.28 -2.34
C GLY A 48 -14.63 -1.72 -3.33
N ILE A 49 -13.35 -1.41 -3.05
CA ILE A 49 -12.23 -1.78 -3.92
C ILE A 49 -12.05 -3.30 -3.91
N SER A 50 -12.16 -3.93 -5.07
CA SER A 50 -12.02 -5.38 -5.23
C SER A 50 -10.83 -5.79 -6.11
N TYR A 51 -10.10 -4.83 -6.68
CA TYR A 51 -8.97 -5.08 -7.56
C TYR A 51 -7.91 -4.02 -7.37
N VAL A 52 -6.66 -4.45 -7.24
CA VAL A 52 -5.49 -3.59 -7.10
C VAL A 52 -4.43 -3.99 -8.12
N THR A 53 -3.73 -2.99 -8.65
CA THR A 53 -2.60 -3.20 -9.55
C THR A 53 -1.34 -2.77 -8.83
N VAL A 54 -0.32 -3.62 -8.88
CA VAL A 54 1.00 -3.33 -8.35
C VAL A 54 2.02 -3.24 -9.47
N GLY A 55 3.06 -2.44 -9.28
CA GLY A 55 4.13 -2.31 -10.27
C GLY A 55 4.92 -3.62 -10.42
N ALA A 56 5.38 -3.91 -11.63
CA ALA A 56 6.15 -5.13 -11.89
C ALA A 56 7.43 -5.25 -11.05
N SER A 57 8.05 -4.12 -10.68
CA SER A 57 9.27 -4.07 -9.86
C SER A 57 9.08 -4.57 -8.44
N VAL A 58 7.85 -4.53 -7.91
CA VAL A 58 7.53 -4.94 -6.53
C VAL A 58 6.76 -6.26 -6.47
N LEU A 59 6.63 -6.95 -7.60
CA LEU A 59 5.80 -8.15 -7.73
C LEU A 59 6.20 -9.26 -6.73
N GLU A 60 7.50 -9.54 -6.62
CA GLU A 60 8.02 -10.57 -5.71
C GLU A 60 7.85 -10.17 -4.23
N GLU A 61 8.07 -8.90 -3.91
CA GLU A 61 7.87 -8.35 -2.56
C GLU A 61 6.39 -8.37 -2.14
N PHE A 62 5.47 -8.28 -3.10
CA PHE A 62 4.03 -8.31 -2.87
C PHE A 62 3.45 -9.73 -2.80
N ALA A 63 4.18 -10.76 -3.25
CA ALA A 63 3.76 -12.16 -3.17
C ALA A 63 3.25 -12.62 -1.78
N PRO A 64 3.89 -12.28 -0.64
CA PRO A 64 3.37 -12.65 0.68
C PRO A 64 2.02 -11.99 1.04
N VAL A 65 1.73 -10.79 0.52
CA VAL A 65 0.42 -10.13 0.69
C VAL A 65 -0.65 -10.92 -0.05
N VAL A 66 -0.37 -11.30 -1.31
CA VAL A 66 -1.27 -12.13 -2.11
C VAL A 66 -1.51 -13.48 -1.43
N ALA A 67 -0.47 -14.12 -0.90
CA ALA A 67 -0.60 -15.40 -0.20
C ALA A 67 -1.48 -15.32 1.06
N ARG A 68 -1.52 -14.16 1.74
CA ARG A 68 -2.40 -13.91 2.89
C ARG A 68 -3.86 -13.70 2.49
N LEU A 69 -4.09 -12.96 1.41
CA LEU A 69 -5.43 -12.68 0.88
C LEU A 69 -6.02 -13.86 0.09
N ALA A 70 -5.18 -14.71 -0.48
CA ALA A 70 -5.59 -15.88 -1.25
C ALA A 70 -6.26 -16.90 -0.31
N GLY A 71 -7.59 -16.97 -0.40
CA GLY A 71 -8.41 -17.88 0.42
C GLY A 71 -9.47 -17.18 1.27
N GLN A 72 -9.59 -15.85 1.18
CA GLN A 72 -10.65 -15.05 1.80
C GLN A 72 -11.78 -14.71 0.82
#